data_AF-A0A841TZZ2-F1
#
_entry.id   AF-A0A841TZZ2-F1
#
_cell.length_a   1.000
_cell.length_b   1.000
_cell.length_c   1.000
_cell.angle_alpha   90.00
_cell.angle_beta   90.00
_cell.angle_gamma   90.00
#
_symmetry.space_group_name_H-M   'P 1'
#
loop_
_entity.id
_entity.type
_entity.pdbx_description
1 polymer ?
#
loop_
_entity_poly.entity_id
_entity_poly.type
_entity_poly.pdbx_seq_one_letter_code
_entity_poly.pdbx_strand_id
1 'polypeptide(L)'
;MKMKALLLAVVTVCLLSISSGALSAAAPEPDNPPASSRYNIYLKLDGICGESTSDKYADWIELAGVEFGVSNAAAAAAPVKGSGAGAGKPSLDSFEVAKQVDCSSVPLLEYSLSGKHVKNGQIAFVPKTGEGADPILTINLKDVVVAGYRFDDLNETIKLSFAAVEFSYVGQDAAGAKKPPVKGGWNFAKNAKT
;
A
#
# COMPACT_ATOMS: atom_id res chain seq x y z
N MET A 1 -78.92 8.40 17.82
CA MET A 1 -78.93 7.09 17.14
C MET A 1 -77.53 6.86 16.55
N LYS A 2 -76.86 5.82 17.05
CA LYS A 2 -75.58 5.17 16.70
C LYS A 2 -74.60 5.77 15.65
N MET A 3 -73.33 5.81 16.08
CA MET A 3 -72.06 5.45 15.39
C MET A 3 -71.55 6.25 14.17
N LYS A 4 -70.41 6.93 14.36
CA LYS A 4 -69.07 6.68 13.76
C LYS A 4 -68.16 7.88 14.07
N ALA A 5 -67.21 7.70 15.00
CA ALA A 5 -65.78 7.52 14.73
C ALA A 5 -65.06 8.86 14.42
N LEU A 6 -64.09 9.26 15.24
CA LEU A 6 -62.66 9.25 14.90
C LEU A 6 -61.82 10.08 15.91
N LEU A 7 -60.73 9.45 16.37
CA LEU A 7 -59.44 10.01 16.83
C LEU A 7 -59.40 11.03 17.99
N LEU A 8 -58.68 10.67 19.06
CA LEU A 8 -57.26 11.05 19.26
C LEU A 8 -56.93 10.94 20.76
N ALA A 9 -56.39 9.80 21.20
CA ALA A 9 -55.85 9.66 22.55
C ALA A 9 -54.32 9.68 22.49
N VAL A 10 -53.79 10.88 22.71
CA VAL A 10 -52.45 11.13 23.22
C VAL A 10 -52.34 10.44 24.59
N VAL A 11 -51.17 9.84 24.89
CA VAL A 11 -50.50 9.76 26.21
C VAL A 11 -49.55 8.56 26.21
N THR A 12 -48.24 8.79 26.15
CA THR A 12 -47.28 8.51 27.25
C THR A 12 -45.85 8.62 26.74
N VAL A 13 -45.12 9.53 27.37
CA VAL A 13 -43.68 9.80 27.27
C VAL A 13 -42.86 8.57 27.66
N CYS A 14 -41.80 8.24 26.92
CA CYS A 14 -40.71 7.42 27.43
C CYS A 14 -39.34 7.94 26.97
N LEU A 15 -38.46 8.04 27.96
CA LEU A 15 -37.18 8.72 27.97
C LEU A 15 -36.12 8.08 27.02
N LEU A 16 -35.22 8.95 26.55
CA LEU A 16 -33.78 8.73 26.32
C LEU A 16 -33.36 7.26 26.07
N SER A 17 -33.40 6.81 24.82
CA SER A 17 -32.51 5.75 24.37
C SER A 17 -31.20 6.37 23.92
N ILE A 18 -30.16 6.12 24.72
CA ILE A 18 -28.76 6.21 24.32
C ILE A 18 -28.67 5.49 22.97
N SER A 19 -28.37 6.22 21.89
CA SER A 19 -27.87 5.59 20.68
C SER A 19 -26.49 5.06 21.03
N SER A 20 -26.46 3.86 21.60
CA SER A 20 -25.32 2.98 21.47
C SER A 20 -25.10 2.89 19.97
N GLY A 21 -24.13 3.65 19.48
CA GLY A 21 -23.52 3.41 18.19
C GLY A 21 -22.96 2.01 18.28
N ALA A 22 -23.80 1.03 17.99
CA ALA A 22 -23.36 -0.28 17.62
C ALA A 22 -22.43 -0.02 16.43
N LEU A 23 -21.14 -0.18 16.70
CA LEU A 23 -20.14 -0.45 15.70
C LEU A 23 -20.69 -1.64 14.92
N SER A 24 -21.41 -1.34 13.83
CA SER A 24 -21.88 -2.35 12.91
C SER A 24 -20.61 -2.93 12.32
N ALA A 25 -20.14 -4.01 12.92
CA ALA A 25 -19.15 -4.87 12.31
C ALA A 25 -19.70 -5.21 10.93
N ALA A 26 -19.07 -4.64 9.90
CA ALA A 26 -19.43 -4.93 8.52
C ALA A 26 -19.34 -6.45 8.37
N ALA A 27 -20.47 -7.06 7.98
CA ALA A 27 -20.48 -8.47 7.63
C ALA A 27 -19.44 -8.70 6.52
N PRO A 28 -18.74 -9.84 6.51
CA PRO A 28 -17.80 -10.16 5.45
C PRO A 28 -18.55 -10.19 4.12
N GLU A 29 -18.16 -9.34 3.16
CA GLU A 29 -18.69 -9.42 1.80
C GLU A 29 -18.25 -10.74 1.15
N PRO A 30 -19.15 -11.47 0.47
CA PRO A 30 -18.80 -12.73 -0.19
C PRO A 30 -17.89 -12.44 -1.41
N ASP A 31 -16.75 -13.12 -1.47
CA ASP A 31 -15.88 -13.34 -2.65
C ASP A 31 -14.99 -12.21 -3.20
N ASN A 32 -14.52 -11.26 -2.37
CA ASN A 32 -13.25 -10.59 -2.70
C ASN A 32 -12.14 -11.11 -1.78
N PRO A 33 -11.34 -12.12 -2.19
CA PRO A 33 -10.20 -12.52 -1.39
C PRO A 33 -9.27 -11.31 -1.22
N PRO A 34 -8.50 -11.23 -0.13
CA PRO A 34 -7.57 -10.11 0.07
C PRO A 34 -6.73 -9.95 -1.20
N ALA A 35 -6.57 -8.70 -1.65
CA ALA A 35 -6.01 -8.38 -2.96
C ALA A 35 -4.65 -9.09 -3.21
N SER A 36 -3.87 -9.36 -2.15
CA SER A 36 -2.61 -10.10 -2.20
C SER A 36 -2.71 -11.49 -2.83
N SER A 37 -3.86 -12.16 -2.75
CA SER A 37 -4.05 -13.49 -3.38
C SER A 37 -4.17 -13.43 -4.91
N ARG A 38 -4.51 -12.27 -5.48
CA ARG A 38 -4.83 -12.09 -6.92
C ARG A 38 -3.64 -11.61 -7.76
N TYR A 39 -2.56 -11.19 -7.11
CA TYR A 39 -1.38 -10.66 -7.78
C TYR A 39 -0.13 -11.44 -7.38
N ASN A 40 0.79 -11.61 -8.33
CA ASN A 40 2.19 -11.86 -8.02
C ASN A 40 2.88 -10.51 -7.80
N ILE A 41 3.80 -10.46 -6.86
CA ILE A 41 4.55 -9.25 -6.55
C ILE A 41 6.02 -9.53 -6.79
N TYR A 42 6.65 -8.70 -7.61
CA TYR A 42 8.06 -8.84 -7.94
C TYR A 42 8.83 -7.59 -7.54
N LEU A 43 10.06 -7.78 -7.08
CA LEU A 43 11.01 -6.73 -6.77
C LEU A 43 12.28 -6.91 -7.62
N LYS A 44 12.66 -5.85 -8.31
CA LYS A 44 13.98 -5.72 -8.94
C LYS A 44 14.81 -4.72 -8.16
N LEU A 45 16.07 -5.08 -7.92
CA LEU A 45 17.08 -4.19 -7.34
C LEU A 45 18.33 -4.26 -8.22
N ASP A 46 18.88 -3.11 -8.60
CA ASP A 46 20.07 -3.07 -9.44
C ASP A 46 21.25 -3.81 -8.78
N GLY A 47 21.75 -4.85 -9.44
CA GLY A 47 22.87 -5.66 -8.96
C GLY A 47 22.52 -6.74 -7.94
N ILE A 48 21.23 -6.96 -7.66
CA ILE A 48 20.74 -8.06 -6.81
C ILE A 48 19.71 -8.88 -7.62
N CYS A 49 20.06 -10.12 -7.92
CA CYS A 49 19.19 -11.06 -8.63
C CYS A 49 18.39 -11.90 -7.63
N GLY A 50 17.11 -12.13 -7.95
CA GLY A 50 16.26 -13.14 -7.32
C GLY A 50 16.15 -14.41 -8.18
N GLU A 51 15.17 -15.25 -7.87
CA GLU A 51 15.00 -16.58 -8.49
C GLU A 51 13.71 -16.73 -9.32
N SER A 52 12.94 -15.65 -9.55
CA SER A 52 11.71 -15.79 -10.32
C SER A 52 11.98 -16.33 -11.72
N THR A 53 11.17 -17.30 -12.15
CA THR A 53 11.22 -17.89 -13.49
C THR A 53 10.09 -17.37 -14.39
N SER A 54 9.37 -16.33 -13.97
CA SER A 54 8.25 -15.77 -14.73
C SER A 54 8.75 -14.97 -15.93
N ASP A 55 8.16 -15.15 -17.12
CA ASP A 55 8.58 -14.54 -18.39
C ASP A 55 9.17 -13.12 -18.29
N LYS A 56 8.33 -12.12 -18.01
CA LYS A 56 8.72 -10.69 -17.97
C LYS A 56 9.48 -10.31 -16.69
N TYR A 57 9.55 -11.22 -15.73
CA TYR A 57 10.06 -11.00 -14.38
C TYR A 57 11.17 -12.00 -14.01
N ALA A 58 11.84 -12.58 -14.99
CA ALA A 58 12.93 -13.52 -14.78
C ALA A 58 14.07 -12.87 -13.98
N ASP A 59 14.60 -13.58 -12.99
CA ASP A 59 15.63 -13.14 -12.04
C ASP A 59 15.18 -11.99 -11.12
N TRP A 60 13.89 -11.68 -11.06
CA TRP A 60 13.35 -10.78 -10.04
C TRP A 60 13.12 -11.54 -8.73
N ILE A 61 13.10 -10.78 -7.64
CA ILE A 61 12.79 -11.31 -6.31
C ILE A 61 11.28 -11.44 -6.21
N GLU A 62 10.79 -12.64 -5.89
CA GLU A 62 9.37 -12.85 -5.61
C GLU A 62 9.04 -12.40 -4.19
N LEU A 63 8.01 -11.58 -4.05
CA LEU A 63 7.57 -11.07 -2.76
C LEU A 63 6.25 -11.72 -2.34
N ALA A 64 6.16 -12.07 -1.06
CA ALA A 64 4.93 -12.50 -0.42
C ALA A 64 4.02 -11.32 -0.05
N GLY A 65 4.59 -10.13 0.14
CA GLY A 65 3.83 -8.94 0.53
C GLY A 65 4.67 -7.67 0.53
N VAL A 66 3.98 -6.53 0.47
CA VAL A 66 4.57 -5.19 0.52
C VAL A 66 3.66 -4.30 1.35
N GLU A 67 4.26 -3.57 2.29
CA GLU A 67 3.60 -2.55 3.09
C GLU A 67 4.33 -1.20 2.92
N PHE A 68 3.54 -0.14 2.85
CA PHE A 68 4.01 1.23 2.81
C PHE A 68 2.97 2.17 3.40
N GLY A 69 3.40 2.98 4.36
CA GLY A 69 2.61 4.09 4.91
C GLY A 69 3.21 5.42 4.50
N VAL A 70 2.45 6.51 4.65
CA VAL A 70 3.02 7.86 4.76
C VAL A 70 2.14 8.62 5.74
N SER A 71 2.76 9.28 6.72
CA SER A 71 2.05 10.21 7.60
C SER A 71 2.53 11.65 7.37
N ASN A 72 1.57 12.59 7.39
CA ASN A 72 1.86 14.03 7.34
C ASN A 72 1.40 14.68 8.65
N ALA A 73 2.33 14.86 9.57
CA ALA A 73 2.06 15.41 10.89
C ALA A 73 1.48 16.84 10.85
N ALA A 74 1.79 17.67 9.84
CA ALA A 74 1.20 19.01 9.74
C ALA A 74 -0.22 19.03 9.19
N ALA A 75 -0.62 18.04 8.40
CA ALA A 75 -2.01 17.89 7.97
C ALA A 75 -2.91 17.35 9.10
N ALA A 76 -2.33 16.68 10.09
CA ALA A 76 -3.04 16.10 11.23
C ALA A 76 -3.32 17.11 12.37
N ALA A 77 -2.65 18.26 12.38
CA ALA A 77 -2.94 19.33 13.34
C ALA A 77 -4.16 20.14 12.89
N ALA A 78 -5.18 20.28 13.75
CA ALA A 78 -6.33 21.15 13.48
C ALA A 78 -5.85 22.57 13.16
N PRO A 79 -6.44 23.27 12.16
CA PRO A 79 -5.99 24.61 11.80
C PRO A 79 -6.23 25.57 12.98
N VAL A 80 -5.18 25.89 13.72
CA VAL A 80 -5.20 26.98 14.69
C VAL A 80 -5.21 28.27 13.87
N LYS A 81 -6.38 28.94 13.82
CA LYS A 81 -6.54 30.25 13.17
C LYS A 81 -5.45 31.20 13.65
N GLY A 82 -4.62 31.67 12.72
CA GLY A 82 -3.58 32.68 12.98
C GLY A 82 -2.16 32.14 13.14
N SER A 83 -1.96 30.82 13.19
CA SER A 83 -0.61 30.25 13.06
C SER A 83 -0.35 29.93 11.60
N GLY A 84 0.72 30.47 11.03
CA GLY A 84 1.23 30.02 9.74
C GLY A 84 1.75 28.60 9.89
N ALA A 85 0.83 27.63 9.90
CA ALA A 85 1.12 26.21 10.01
C ALA A 85 2.02 25.85 8.81
N GLY A 86 3.32 25.85 9.08
CA GLY A 86 4.34 25.57 8.09
C GLY A 86 4.06 24.20 7.48
N ALA A 87 4.22 24.11 6.15
CA ALA A 87 4.09 22.86 5.42
C ALA A 87 4.93 21.77 6.12
N GLY A 88 4.28 20.85 6.83
CA GLY A 88 4.95 19.74 7.47
C GLY A 88 5.56 18.86 6.41
N LYS A 89 6.83 18.53 6.59
CA LYS A 89 7.51 17.54 5.78
C LYS A 89 6.87 16.19 6.11
N PRO A 90 6.39 15.41 5.13
CA PRO A 90 6.02 14.01 5.37
C PRO A 90 7.22 13.29 5.99
N SER A 91 7.02 12.52 7.05
CA SER A 91 8.08 11.64 7.55
C SER A 91 8.19 10.46 6.60
N LEU A 92 9.41 10.17 6.17
CA LEU A 92 9.74 9.04 5.32
C LEU A 92 9.44 7.74 6.06
N ASP A 93 8.37 7.06 5.68
CA ASP A 93 8.20 5.64 5.96
C ASP A 93 9.00 4.85 4.92
N SER A 94 9.53 3.71 5.34
CA SER A 94 10.22 2.76 4.45
C SER A 94 9.21 1.79 3.85
N PHE A 95 9.52 1.19 2.70
CA PHE A 95 8.79 -0.01 2.29
C PHE A 95 9.21 -1.17 3.18
N GLU A 96 8.24 -1.91 3.72
CA GLU A 96 8.48 -3.20 4.34
C GLU A 96 8.03 -4.28 3.35
N VAL A 97 8.96 -5.15 2.92
CA VAL A 97 8.69 -6.21 1.97
C VAL A 97 8.92 -7.56 2.62
N ALA A 98 8.07 -8.52 2.31
CA ALA A 98 8.16 -9.90 2.78
C ALA A 98 8.52 -10.83 1.62
N LYS A 99 9.43 -11.77 1.83
CA LYS A 99 9.81 -12.80 0.84
C LYS A 99 10.20 -14.11 1.54
N GLN A 100 10.32 -15.19 0.76
CA GLN A 100 11.02 -16.40 1.23
C GLN A 100 12.51 -16.27 0.95
N VAL A 101 13.36 -16.98 1.70
CA VAL A 101 14.80 -17.08 1.42
C VAL A 101 15.02 -17.56 -0.02
N ASP A 102 15.88 -16.85 -0.74
CA ASP A 102 16.30 -17.16 -2.12
C ASP A 102 17.74 -16.64 -2.34
N CYS A 103 18.28 -16.71 -3.57
CA CYS A 103 19.63 -16.21 -3.87
C CYS A 103 19.85 -14.72 -3.55
N SER A 104 18.80 -13.90 -3.46
CA SER A 104 18.91 -12.49 -3.12
C SER A 104 19.11 -12.23 -1.62
N SER A 105 18.85 -13.23 -0.77
CA SER A 105 18.93 -13.11 0.69
C SER A 105 20.32 -12.68 1.18
N VAL A 106 21.36 -13.34 0.67
CA VAL A 106 22.76 -13.04 1.05
C VAL A 106 23.18 -11.62 0.67
N PRO A 107 23.03 -11.15 -0.59
CA PRO A 107 23.37 -9.78 -0.94
C PRO A 107 22.49 -8.76 -0.23
N LEU A 108 21.20 -9.03 0.04
CA LEU A 108 20.36 -8.13 0.84
C LEU A 108 20.89 -7.95 2.26
N LEU A 109 21.31 -9.04 2.91
CA LEU A 109 21.97 -9.00 4.21
C LEU A 109 23.28 -8.19 4.16
N GLU A 110 24.14 -8.44 3.17
CA GLU A 110 25.40 -7.69 3.00
C GLU A 110 25.16 -6.18 2.78
N TYR A 111 24.16 -5.82 1.98
CA TYR A 111 23.77 -4.43 1.75
C TYR A 111 23.24 -3.79 3.03
N SER A 112 22.51 -4.55 3.86
CA SER A 112 22.05 -4.07 5.17
C SER A 112 23.21 -3.81 6.13
N LEU A 113 24.21 -4.71 6.15
CA LEU A 113 25.39 -4.58 7.01
C LEU A 113 26.33 -3.45 6.58
N SER A 114 26.49 -3.25 5.26
CA SER A 114 27.39 -2.24 4.71
C SER A 114 26.77 -0.86 4.56
N GLY A 115 25.44 -0.76 4.57
CA GLY A 115 24.72 0.46 4.21
C GLY A 115 24.91 0.84 2.74
N LYS A 116 25.34 -0.09 1.88
CA LYS A 116 25.55 0.17 0.46
C LYS A 116 24.23 0.52 -0.23
N HIS A 117 24.27 1.55 -1.06
CA HIS A 117 23.10 1.99 -1.82
C HIS A 117 22.92 1.15 -3.10
N VAL A 118 21.67 0.79 -3.38
CA VAL A 118 21.19 0.27 -4.67
C VAL A 118 20.68 1.46 -5.48
N LYS A 119 21.17 1.63 -6.71
CA LYS A 119 20.84 2.80 -7.53
C LYS A 119 19.34 2.91 -7.84
N ASN A 120 18.74 1.82 -8.31
CA ASN A 120 17.32 1.77 -8.63
C ASN A 120 16.68 0.49 -8.09
N GLY A 121 15.42 0.61 -7.68
CA GLY A 121 14.53 -0.51 -7.37
C GLY A 121 13.19 -0.37 -8.09
N GLN A 122 12.53 -1.48 -8.37
CA GLN A 122 11.17 -1.49 -8.92
C GLN A 122 10.34 -2.59 -8.28
N ILE A 123 9.15 -2.26 -7.78
CA ILE A 123 8.14 -3.21 -7.33
C ILE A 123 7.02 -3.25 -8.37
N ALA A 124 6.62 -4.45 -8.80
CA ALA A 124 5.57 -4.69 -9.77
C ALA A 124 4.49 -5.61 -9.21
N PHE A 125 3.23 -5.18 -9.28
CA PHE A 125 2.06 -6.00 -8.94
C PHE A 125 1.40 -6.50 -10.21
N VAL A 126 1.47 -7.80 -10.44
CA VAL A 126 1.12 -8.44 -11.71
C VAL A 126 -0.09 -9.33 -11.50
N PRO A 127 -1.20 -9.15 -12.25
CA PRO A 127 -2.36 -10.03 -12.13
C PRO A 127 -1.95 -11.48 -12.37
N LYS A 128 -2.37 -12.42 -11.51
CA LYS A 128 -2.12 -13.86 -11.70
C LYS A 128 -2.87 -14.42 -12.91
N THR A 129 -3.93 -13.75 -13.33
CA THR A 129 -4.76 -14.12 -14.49
C THR A 129 -4.34 -13.29 -15.70
N GLY A 130 -4.14 -13.96 -16.83
CA GLY A 130 -3.66 -13.34 -18.08
C GLY A 130 -2.17 -13.60 -18.27
N GLU A 131 -1.85 -14.49 -19.20
CA GLU A 131 -0.47 -14.83 -19.56
C GLU A 131 0.26 -13.56 -20.04
N GLY A 132 1.45 -13.29 -19.48
CA GLY A 132 2.22 -12.08 -19.80
C GLY A 132 1.55 -10.75 -19.40
N ALA A 133 0.64 -10.76 -18.41
CA ALA A 133 -0.05 -9.56 -17.95
C ALA A 133 0.92 -8.44 -17.56
N ASP A 134 0.60 -7.21 -17.99
CA ASP A 134 1.32 -6.02 -17.56
C ASP A 134 0.94 -5.68 -16.11
N PRO A 135 1.85 -5.05 -15.34
CA PRO A 135 1.58 -4.75 -13.95
C PRO A 135 0.46 -3.72 -13.83
N ILE A 136 -0.43 -3.93 -12.85
CA ILE A 136 -1.48 -2.96 -12.52
C ILE A 136 -0.90 -1.78 -11.71
N LEU A 137 0.15 -2.05 -10.94
CA LEU A 137 0.88 -1.07 -10.15
C LEU A 137 2.38 -1.30 -10.32
N THR A 138 3.09 -0.22 -10.63
CA THR A 138 4.55 -0.18 -10.66
C THR A 138 5.03 0.92 -9.72
N ILE A 139 5.97 0.60 -8.85
CA ILE A 139 6.59 1.52 -7.90
C ILE A 139 8.08 1.55 -8.21
N ASN A 140 8.59 2.69 -8.66
CA ASN A 140 10.02 2.89 -8.89
C ASN A 140 10.63 3.61 -7.69
N LEU A 141 11.75 3.09 -7.21
CA LEU A 141 12.54 3.62 -6.12
C LEU A 141 13.90 4.06 -6.65
N LYS A 142 14.40 5.20 -6.18
CA LYS A 142 15.74 5.69 -6.50
C LYS A 142 16.55 5.82 -5.22
N ASP A 143 17.82 5.44 -5.31
CA ASP A 143 18.79 5.51 -4.23
C ASP A 143 18.30 4.77 -2.98
N VAL A 144 18.21 3.45 -3.12
CA VAL A 144 17.60 2.53 -2.15
C VAL A 144 18.65 2.01 -1.18
N VAL A 145 18.31 1.97 0.10
CA VAL A 145 19.13 1.38 1.16
C VAL A 145 18.33 0.27 1.85
N VAL A 146 18.99 -0.86 2.11
CA VAL A 146 18.42 -1.92 2.96
C VAL A 146 18.56 -1.49 4.42
N ALA A 147 17.57 -0.76 4.91
CA ALA A 147 17.57 -0.14 6.24
C ALA A 147 17.28 -1.14 7.38
N GLY A 148 16.79 -2.33 7.04
CA GLY A 148 16.54 -3.39 8.00
C GLY A 148 16.37 -4.72 7.31
N TYR A 149 16.83 -5.77 7.97
CA TYR A 149 16.73 -7.13 7.50
C TYR A 149 16.46 -8.03 8.72
N ARG A 150 15.41 -8.84 8.62
CA ARG A 150 15.01 -9.83 9.62
C ARG A 150 14.63 -11.11 8.89
N PHE A 151 14.95 -12.25 9.48
CA PHE A 151 14.41 -13.53 9.04
C PHE A 151 13.84 -14.31 10.24
N ASP A 152 12.87 -15.18 9.95
CA ASP A 152 12.25 -16.13 10.86
C ASP A 152 12.00 -17.43 10.07
N ASP A 153 12.81 -18.45 10.37
CA ASP A 153 13.04 -19.61 9.50
C ASP A 153 13.40 -19.20 8.07
N LEU A 154 12.53 -19.51 7.10
CA LEU A 154 12.71 -19.16 5.68
C LEU A 154 11.93 -17.90 5.28
N ASN A 155 11.27 -17.22 6.22
CA ASN A 155 10.53 -16.00 5.97
C ASN A 155 11.40 -14.79 6.26
N GLU A 156 11.49 -13.86 5.32
CA GLU A 156 12.30 -12.65 5.46
C GLU A 156 11.42 -11.41 5.40
N THR A 157 11.79 -10.41 6.20
CA THR A 157 11.23 -9.07 6.20
C THR A 157 12.36 -8.07 5.99
N ILE A 158 12.27 -7.32 4.90
CA ILE A 158 13.27 -6.33 4.49
C ILE A 158 12.66 -4.94 4.49
N LYS A 159 13.36 -3.98 5.10
CA LYS A 159 13.00 -2.56 5.07
C LYS A 159 13.84 -1.84 4.02
N LEU A 160 13.19 -1.21 3.06
CA LEU A 160 13.80 -0.43 1.99
C LEU A 160 13.52 1.05 2.21
N SER A 161 14.56 1.81 2.54
CA SER A 161 14.53 3.28 2.51
C SER A 161 15.00 3.78 1.15
N PHE A 162 14.57 4.96 0.72
CA PHE A 162 14.82 5.47 -0.62
C PHE A 162 14.80 7.00 -0.66
N ALA A 163 15.48 7.62 -1.63
CA ALA A 163 15.51 9.07 -1.78
C ALA A 163 14.34 9.62 -2.63
N ALA A 164 13.79 8.81 -3.55
CA ALA A 164 12.63 9.16 -4.34
C ALA A 164 11.78 7.94 -4.71
N VAL A 165 10.47 8.18 -4.86
CA VAL A 165 9.49 7.17 -5.25
C VAL A 165 8.58 7.70 -6.36
N GLU A 166 8.27 6.85 -7.33
CA GLU A 166 7.31 7.11 -8.40
C GLU A 166 6.33 5.93 -8.52
N PHE A 167 5.05 6.20 -8.37
CA PHE A 167 3.96 5.26 -8.57
C PHE A 167 3.36 5.43 -9.97
N SER A 168 3.03 4.32 -10.61
CA SER A 168 2.28 4.25 -11.86
C SER A 168 1.18 3.19 -11.73
N TYR A 169 -0.07 3.61 -11.79
CA TYR A 169 -1.24 2.73 -11.72
C TYR A 169 -1.97 2.69 -13.06
N VAL A 170 -2.37 1.49 -13.49
CA VAL A 170 -3.12 1.27 -14.72
C VAL A 170 -4.46 0.63 -14.36
N GLY A 171 -5.53 1.42 -14.42
CA GLY A 171 -6.88 0.90 -14.24
C GLY A 171 -7.45 0.27 -15.52
N GLN A 172 -8.61 -0.35 -15.39
CA GLN A 172 -9.41 -0.82 -16.53
C GLN A 172 -10.76 -0.09 -16.57
N ASP A 173 -11.40 -0.06 -17.74
CA ASP A 173 -12.80 0.37 -17.90
C ASP A 173 -13.79 -0.80 -17.68
N ALA A 174 -15.09 -0.51 -17.82
CA ALA A 174 -16.14 -1.52 -17.63
C ALA A 174 -16.10 -2.66 -18.66
N ALA A 175 -15.44 -2.44 -19.81
CA ALA A 175 -15.23 -3.45 -20.84
C ALA A 175 -13.91 -4.23 -20.66
N GLY A 176 -13.13 -3.92 -19.62
CA GLY A 176 -11.83 -4.53 -19.34
C GLY A 176 -10.65 -3.93 -20.11
N ALA A 177 -10.86 -2.85 -20.87
CA ALA A 177 -9.78 -2.19 -21.60
C ALA A 177 -8.92 -1.33 -20.64
N LYS A 178 -7.60 -1.30 -20.87
CA LYS A 178 -6.65 -0.52 -20.07
C LYS A 178 -6.89 0.98 -20.26
N LYS A 179 -6.95 1.71 -19.15
CA LYS A 179 -6.96 3.18 -19.14
C LYS A 179 -5.54 3.75 -19.21
N PRO A 180 -5.38 5.02 -19.62
CA PRO A 180 -4.10 5.71 -19.50
C PRO A 180 -3.54 5.63 -18.07
N PRO A 181 -2.23 5.43 -17.89
CA PRO A 181 -1.64 5.32 -16.55
C PRO A 181 -1.79 6.62 -15.74
N VAL A 182 -2.13 6.48 -14.46
CA VAL A 182 -2.06 7.55 -13.48
C VAL A 182 -0.71 7.48 -12.78
N LYS A 183 0.06 8.57 -12.84
CA LYS A 183 1.43 8.64 -12.30
C LYS A 183 1.56 9.74 -11.25
N GLY A 184 2.37 9.47 -10.24
CA GLY A 184 2.71 10.45 -9.20
C GLY A 184 3.91 9.99 -8.40
N GLY A 185 4.68 10.92 -7.86
CA GLY A 185 5.88 10.59 -7.10
C GLY A 185 6.46 11.79 -6.38
N TRP A 186 7.44 11.51 -5.53
CA TRP A 186 8.10 12.52 -4.71
C TRP A 186 9.58 12.22 -4.57
N ASN A 187 10.39 13.26 -4.65
CA ASN A 187 11.81 13.24 -4.33
C ASN A 187 11.99 13.91 -2.98
N PHE A 188 12.39 13.13 -1.98
CA PHE A 188 12.50 13.59 -0.60
C PHE A 188 13.78 14.40 -0.37
N ALA A 189 14.84 14.11 -1.10
CA ALA A 189 16.07 14.92 -1.07
C ALA A 189 15.84 16.33 -1.62
N LYS A 190 15.00 16.47 -2.65
CA LYS A 190 14.65 17.77 -3.27
C LYS A 190 13.38 18.40 -2.68
N ASN A 191 12.64 17.64 -1.86
CA ASN A 191 11.31 18.00 -1.38
C ASN A 191 10.39 18.50 -2.51
N ALA A 192 10.31 17.74 -3.60
CA ALA A 192 9.57 18.13 -4.80
C ALA A 192 8.96 16.92 -5.50
N LYS A 193 7.91 17.16 -6.29
CA LYS A 193 7.33 16.16 -7.20
C LYS A 193 8.39 15.70 -8.21
N THR A 194 8.44 14.39 -8.46
CA THR A 194 9.25 13.77 -9.52
C THR A 194 8.63 13.94 -10.89
#